data_AF-A0A3N5FDT1-F1
#
_entry.id   AF-A0A3N5FDT1-F1
#
_cell.length_a   1.000
_cell.length_b   1.000
_cell.length_c   1.000
_cell.angle_alpha   90.00
_cell.angle_beta   90.00
_cell.angle_gamma   90.00
#
_symmetry.space_group_name_H-M   'P 1'
#
loop_
_entity.id
_entity.type
_entity.pdbx_description
1 polymer ?
#
loop_
_entity_poly.entity_id
_entity_poly.type
_entity_poly.pdbx_seq_one_letter_code
_entity_poly.pdbx_strand_id
1 'polypeptide(L)'
;RVIETQAWGSFYYLYNAPDQEGGKSPNGAAIPQMLALLADGKKIEEAVAPLLKPVPNSNFAGLEKSVKDYFGKIKNEVKDREEGDWLIGETAHYTINVQKGSSNKKTKATDKQILEELKWKMELLFEKYSLAFRFQGMLSRKAILKLHKGKMAYVNAGGPPSSAAYYSPSTKELVGYEDSEETGMYFNTLCHEGCHQFFDLAFPGFYESKEIPMWFSEGLADCFGACEIRGRDLYVFTLGGTASWRVEAVKQFTQGGQVASIKELLDMNQQPFMMRAQVHYPQSWSFVHFLWNYPTLDQGKGQYSEVVIRLIDGFKVGKPRAEVYKEAFQVKGKPVDLDQLEREWKAYVKTLKVRK
;
A
#
# COMPACT_ATOMS: atom_id res chain seq x y z
N ARG A 1 -6.87 -12.07 7.39
CA ARG A 1 -5.56 -12.76 7.28
C ARG A 1 -5.32 -13.58 6.01
N VAL A 2 -6.33 -14.11 5.31
CA VAL A 2 -6.10 -14.95 4.11
C VAL A 2 -7.32 -14.72 3.19
N ILE A 3 -7.38 -13.59 2.47
CA ILE A 3 -7.97 -13.64 1.12
C ILE A 3 -6.71 -13.81 0.27
N GLU A 4 -6.58 -15.01 -0.24
CA GLU A 4 -5.33 -15.74 -0.26
C GLU A 4 -4.31 -15.13 -1.21
N THR A 5 -3.10 -14.90 -0.70
CA THR A 5 -1.88 -14.90 -1.51
C THR A 5 -1.79 -16.15 -2.39
N GLN A 6 -2.46 -17.25 -2.00
CA GLN A 6 -2.64 -18.46 -2.80
C GLN A 6 -3.70 -18.28 -3.90
N ALA A 7 -4.83 -17.59 -3.70
CA ALA A 7 -5.79 -17.26 -4.76
C ALA A 7 -5.17 -16.34 -5.80
N TRP A 8 -4.47 -15.31 -5.33
CA TRP A 8 -3.78 -14.35 -6.17
C TRP A 8 -2.54 -14.93 -6.83
N GLY A 9 -1.78 -15.76 -6.12
CA GLY A 9 -0.67 -16.52 -6.68
C GLY A 9 -1.13 -17.53 -7.72
N SER A 10 -2.26 -18.21 -7.47
CA SER A 10 -2.94 -19.06 -8.47
C SER A 10 -3.33 -18.22 -9.67
N PHE A 11 -4.06 -17.13 -9.46
CA PHE A 11 -4.51 -16.23 -10.53
C PHE A 11 -3.33 -15.71 -11.35
N TYR A 12 -2.28 -15.20 -10.71
CA TYR A 12 -1.09 -14.67 -11.37
C TYR A 12 -0.35 -15.77 -12.15
N TYR A 13 -0.15 -16.96 -11.57
CA TYR A 13 0.41 -18.13 -12.26
C TYR A 13 -0.46 -18.59 -13.45
N LEU A 14 -1.78 -18.46 -13.32
CA LEU A 14 -2.76 -18.83 -14.34
C LEU A 14 -2.92 -17.78 -15.44
N TYR A 15 -2.49 -16.53 -15.24
CA TYR A 15 -2.61 -15.45 -16.24
C TYR A 15 -1.26 -15.02 -16.84
N ASN A 16 -0.17 -15.13 -16.09
CA ASN A 16 1.16 -14.62 -16.43
C ASN A 16 2.20 -15.73 -16.32
N ALA A 17 2.21 -16.66 -17.30
CA ALA A 17 3.34 -17.57 -17.44
C ALA A 17 4.63 -16.73 -17.64
N PRO A 18 5.74 -17.04 -16.92
CA PRO A 18 6.95 -16.21 -16.89
C PRO A 18 7.61 -15.95 -18.25
N ASP A 19 7.16 -16.60 -19.32
CA ASP A 19 7.70 -16.59 -20.67
C ASP A 19 6.71 -16.11 -21.75
N GLN A 20 5.51 -15.62 -21.38
CA GLN A 20 4.51 -15.16 -22.36
C GLN A 20 4.00 -13.75 -22.08
N GLU A 21 3.91 -12.92 -23.12
CA GLU A 21 3.22 -11.63 -23.09
C GLU A 21 1.76 -11.84 -22.64
N GLY A 22 1.34 -11.06 -21.64
CA GLY A 22 0.16 -11.32 -20.81
C GLY A 22 -1.11 -11.75 -21.55
N GLY A 23 -1.82 -12.71 -20.96
CA GLY A 23 -3.17 -13.11 -21.37
C GLY A 23 -3.28 -14.41 -22.17
N LYS A 24 -2.17 -15.09 -22.52
CA LYS A 24 -2.18 -16.38 -23.23
C LYS A 24 -1.65 -17.55 -22.41
N SER A 25 -1.82 -17.49 -21.10
CA SER A 25 -1.52 -18.66 -20.28
C SER A 25 -2.34 -19.87 -20.76
N PRO A 26 -1.72 -21.06 -20.91
CA PRO A 26 -2.42 -22.28 -21.30
C PRO A 26 -3.56 -22.65 -20.32
N ASN A 27 -3.58 -22.04 -19.13
CA ASN A 27 -4.59 -22.27 -18.13
C ASN A 27 -5.77 -21.27 -18.20
N GLY A 28 -5.74 -20.28 -19.10
CA GLY A 28 -6.76 -19.24 -19.20
C GLY A 28 -8.19 -19.79 -19.42
N ALA A 29 -8.31 -20.90 -20.16
CA ALA A 29 -9.59 -21.55 -20.44
C ALA A 29 -10.30 -22.12 -19.20
N ALA A 30 -9.55 -22.40 -18.13
CA ALA A 30 -10.09 -23.04 -16.94
C ALA A 30 -10.45 -22.04 -15.82
N ILE A 31 -10.16 -20.75 -16.02
CA ILE A 31 -10.43 -19.69 -15.06
C ILE A 31 -11.92 -19.39 -14.89
N PRO A 32 -12.75 -19.34 -15.95
CA PRO A 32 -14.20 -19.18 -15.78
C PRO A 32 -14.81 -20.27 -14.89
N GLN A 33 -14.32 -21.51 -14.99
CA GLN A 33 -14.78 -22.63 -14.16
C GLN A 33 -14.36 -22.47 -12.69
N MET A 34 -13.13 -22.04 -12.43
CA MET A 34 -12.67 -21.71 -11.07
C MET A 34 -13.53 -20.61 -10.44
N LEU A 35 -13.79 -19.53 -11.18
CA LEU A 35 -14.59 -18.40 -10.70
C LEU A 35 -16.04 -18.82 -10.42
N ALA A 36 -16.63 -19.68 -11.27
CA ALA A 36 -17.96 -20.23 -11.03
C ALA A 36 -18.03 -21.07 -9.74
N LEU A 37 -17.03 -21.92 -9.50
CA LEU A 37 -16.96 -22.71 -8.26
C LEU A 37 -16.84 -21.82 -7.02
N LEU A 38 -16.03 -20.76 -7.08
CA LEU A 38 -15.91 -19.79 -5.99
C LEU A 38 -17.24 -19.03 -5.76
N ALA A 39 -17.95 -18.66 -6.83
CA ALA A 39 -19.26 -18.02 -6.75
C ALA A 39 -20.32 -18.93 -6.10
N ASP A 40 -20.21 -20.24 -6.33
CA ASP A 40 -21.05 -21.28 -5.69
C ASP A 40 -20.64 -21.59 -4.24
N GLY A 41 -19.73 -20.80 -3.65
CA GLY A 41 -19.29 -20.94 -2.26
C GLY A 41 -18.33 -22.11 -2.02
N LYS A 42 -17.75 -22.69 -3.07
CA LYS A 42 -16.71 -23.72 -2.93
C LYS A 42 -15.45 -23.11 -2.33
N LYS A 43 -14.73 -23.93 -1.58
CA LYS A 43 -13.41 -23.55 -1.05
C LYS A 43 -12.41 -23.42 -2.19
N ILE A 44 -11.36 -22.61 -2.01
CA ILE A 44 -10.42 -22.37 -3.11
C ILE A 44 -9.71 -23.64 -3.56
N GLU A 45 -9.47 -24.57 -2.65
CA GLU A 45 -8.77 -25.81 -2.95
C GLU A 45 -9.61 -26.65 -3.91
N GLU A 46 -10.94 -26.61 -3.76
CA GLU A 46 -11.89 -27.26 -4.67
C GLU A 46 -12.00 -26.51 -6.00
N ALA A 47 -11.97 -25.17 -5.97
CA ALA A 47 -12.04 -24.34 -7.18
C ALA A 47 -10.78 -24.43 -8.05
N VAL A 48 -9.61 -24.58 -7.42
CA VAL A 48 -8.29 -24.64 -8.08
C VAL A 48 -7.90 -26.09 -8.40
N ALA A 49 -8.47 -27.10 -7.74
CA ALA A 49 -8.16 -28.51 -8.01
C ALA A 49 -8.26 -28.91 -9.50
N PRO A 50 -9.26 -28.48 -10.30
CA PRO A 50 -9.31 -28.78 -11.74
C PRO A 50 -8.12 -28.20 -12.51
N LEU A 51 -7.56 -27.08 -12.05
CA LEU A 51 -6.40 -26.39 -12.65
C LEU A 51 -5.08 -27.11 -12.34
N LEU A 52 -5.05 -27.86 -11.22
CA LEU A 52 -3.89 -28.62 -10.76
C LEU A 52 -3.87 -30.07 -11.28
N LYS A 53 -4.95 -30.55 -11.91
CA LYS A 53 -5.01 -31.90 -12.46
C LYS A 53 -4.11 -32.19 -13.68
N PRO A 54 -3.81 -31.23 -14.59
CA PRO A 54 -3.00 -31.53 -15.77
C PRO A 54 -1.50 -31.61 -15.50
N VAL A 55 -1.01 -31.18 -14.32
CA VAL A 55 0.42 -31.05 -14.05
C VAL A 55 0.86 -32.12 -13.03
N PRO A 56 1.74 -33.07 -13.41
CA PRO A 56 2.25 -34.07 -12.47
C PRO A 56 2.94 -33.39 -11.28
N ASN A 57 2.56 -33.75 -10.05
CA ASN A 57 3.06 -33.22 -8.78
C ASN A 57 2.62 -31.79 -8.38
N SER A 58 1.62 -31.17 -9.05
CA SER A 58 1.06 -29.90 -8.56
C SER A 58 0.03 -30.14 -7.46
N ASN A 59 0.47 -30.02 -6.21
CA ASN A 59 -0.41 -29.80 -5.06
C ASN A 59 -0.37 -28.31 -4.66
N PHE A 60 -1.25 -27.92 -3.74
CA PHE A 60 -1.35 -26.54 -3.28
C PHE A 60 -0.02 -25.99 -2.71
N ALA A 61 0.76 -26.85 -2.04
CA ALA A 61 2.10 -26.51 -1.57
C ALA A 61 3.09 -26.24 -2.72
N GLY A 62 2.96 -26.98 -3.84
CA GLY A 62 3.74 -26.76 -5.06
C GLY A 62 3.37 -25.47 -5.79
N LEU A 63 2.10 -25.04 -5.74
CA LEU A 63 1.66 -23.76 -6.28
C LEU A 63 2.12 -22.58 -5.43
N GLU A 64 1.98 -22.66 -4.10
CA GLU A 64 2.51 -21.65 -3.19
C GLU A 64 4.03 -21.52 -3.34
N LYS A 65 4.73 -22.66 -3.48
CA LYS A 65 6.15 -22.68 -3.82
C LYS A 65 6.41 -22.05 -5.20
N SER A 66 5.63 -22.35 -6.24
CA SER A 66 5.82 -21.78 -7.58
C SER A 66 5.58 -20.27 -7.63
N VAL A 67 4.65 -19.75 -6.84
CA VAL A 67 4.41 -18.30 -6.68
C VAL A 67 5.59 -17.66 -5.94
N LYS A 68 6.03 -18.27 -4.84
CA LYS A 68 7.24 -17.84 -4.12
C LYS A 68 8.49 -17.92 -4.99
N ASP A 69 8.61 -18.95 -5.82
CA ASP A 69 9.70 -19.16 -6.77
C ASP A 69 9.56 -18.21 -7.95
N TYR A 70 8.36 -17.81 -8.37
CA TYR A 70 8.14 -16.79 -9.40
C TYR A 70 8.57 -15.41 -8.90
N PHE A 71 8.10 -14.99 -7.73
CA PHE A 71 8.59 -13.78 -7.05
C PHE A 71 10.08 -13.90 -6.68
N GLY A 72 10.57 -15.12 -6.46
CA GLY A 72 11.99 -15.43 -6.26
C GLY A 72 12.82 -15.33 -7.55
N LYS A 73 12.28 -15.74 -8.71
CA LYS A 73 12.91 -15.68 -10.03
C LYS A 73 12.84 -14.28 -10.63
N ILE A 74 11.82 -13.51 -10.28
CA ILE A 74 11.78 -12.06 -10.50
C ILE A 74 12.97 -11.36 -9.82
N LYS A 75 13.53 -11.93 -8.75
CA LYS A 75 14.78 -11.44 -8.15
C LYS A 75 16.03 -11.80 -8.95
N ASN A 76 15.91 -12.42 -10.14
CA ASN A 76 17.06 -12.77 -10.97
C ASN A 76 17.66 -11.54 -11.66
N GLU A 77 18.68 -10.99 -10.99
CA GLU A 77 20.01 -10.61 -11.50
C GLU A 77 20.09 -9.71 -12.74
N VAL A 78 19.42 -8.56 -12.73
CA VAL A 78 20.09 -7.39 -13.31
C VAL A 78 21.23 -7.05 -12.37
N LYS A 79 22.48 -7.19 -12.85
CA LYS A 79 23.65 -6.78 -12.07
C LYS A 79 23.48 -5.32 -11.69
N ASP A 80 23.67 -5.01 -10.42
CA ASP A 80 23.74 -3.63 -9.97
C ASP A 80 24.82 -2.90 -10.77
N ARG A 81 24.53 -1.66 -11.12
CA ARG A 81 25.43 -0.82 -11.90
C ARG A 81 25.67 0.50 -11.19
N GLU A 82 26.72 1.19 -11.61
CA GLU A 82 27.03 2.53 -11.13
C GLU A 82 26.87 3.54 -12.26
N GLU A 83 26.24 4.68 -11.96
CA GLU A 83 26.08 5.78 -12.91
C GLU A 83 26.33 7.10 -12.18
N GLY A 84 27.50 7.70 -12.42
CA GLY A 84 27.95 8.88 -11.69
C GLY A 84 27.97 8.63 -10.18
N ASP A 85 27.20 9.44 -9.44
CA ASP A 85 27.05 9.38 -7.98
C ASP A 85 26.00 8.37 -7.51
N TRP A 86 25.48 7.51 -8.38
CA TRP A 86 24.42 6.56 -8.05
C TRP A 86 24.89 5.12 -8.14
N LEU A 87 24.46 4.32 -7.16
CA LEU A 87 24.39 2.87 -7.25
C LEU A 87 22.95 2.51 -7.65
N ILE A 88 22.78 1.77 -8.73
CA ILE A 88 21.49 1.46 -9.33
C ILE A 88 21.28 -0.05 -9.28
N GLY A 89 20.22 -0.47 -8.59
CA GLY A 89 19.72 -1.83 -8.60
C GLY A 89 18.35 -1.89 -9.25
N GLU A 90 18.03 -3.04 -9.83
CA GLU A 90 16.73 -3.29 -10.40
C GLU A 90 16.06 -4.51 -9.78
N THR A 91 14.75 -4.47 -9.73
CA THR A 91 13.87 -5.59 -9.36
C THR A 91 12.84 -5.79 -10.48
N ALA A 92 11.80 -6.61 -10.28
CA ALA A 92 10.72 -6.67 -11.28
C ALA A 92 9.99 -5.33 -11.42
N HIS A 93 9.69 -4.69 -10.29
CA HIS A 93 8.80 -3.54 -10.27
C HIS A 93 9.51 -2.21 -10.08
N TYR A 94 10.80 -2.21 -9.68
CA TYR A 94 11.53 -0.98 -9.36
C TYR A 94 12.88 -0.84 -10.05
N THR A 95 13.23 0.42 -10.32
CA THR A 95 14.61 0.89 -10.48
C THR A 95 14.96 1.73 -9.26
N ILE A 96 15.92 1.26 -8.47
CA ILE A 96 16.30 1.85 -7.18
C ILE A 96 17.68 2.47 -7.32
N ASN A 97 17.76 3.78 -7.08
CA ASN A 97 18.97 4.57 -7.14
C ASN A 97 19.34 4.99 -5.72
N VAL A 98 20.46 4.51 -5.21
CA VAL A 98 21.01 4.92 -3.90
C VAL A 98 22.25 5.77 -4.15
N GLN A 99 22.27 6.97 -3.61
CA GLN A 99 23.40 7.88 -3.79
C GLN A 99 24.63 7.33 -3.08
N LYS A 100 25.78 7.33 -3.76
CA LYS A 100 27.06 6.86 -3.21
C LYS A 100 27.42 7.62 -1.94
N GLY A 101 27.91 6.88 -0.95
CA GLY A 101 28.20 7.40 0.38
C GLY A 101 26.97 7.55 1.28
N SER A 102 25.79 7.09 0.87
CA SER A 102 24.68 6.85 1.79
C SER A 102 25.12 5.88 2.88
N SER A 103 24.79 6.18 4.13
CA SER A 103 25.04 5.26 5.24
C SER A 103 24.02 5.44 6.36
N ASN A 104 23.51 4.32 6.84
CA ASN A 104 22.68 4.31 8.03
C ASN A 104 23.59 4.34 9.27
N LYS A 105 23.66 5.47 10.01
CA LYS A 105 24.59 5.59 11.15
C LYS A 105 24.29 4.60 12.27
N LYS A 106 23.04 4.13 12.40
CA LYS A 106 22.62 3.21 13.46
C LYS A 106 22.96 1.76 13.14
N THR A 107 22.68 1.27 11.93
CA THR A 107 23.03 -0.11 11.52
C THR A 107 24.43 -0.24 10.92
N LYS A 108 25.08 0.90 10.62
CA LYS A 108 26.33 0.99 9.84
C LYS A 108 26.22 0.39 8.44
N ALA A 109 25.00 0.29 7.90
CA ALA A 109 24.80 -0.16 6.54
C ALA A 109 25.47 0.81 5.55
N THR A 110 26.20 0.23 4.60
CA THR A 110 26.75 0.91 3.42
C THR A 110 25.68 1.16 2.37
N ASP A 111 25.93 2.04 1.41
CA ASP A 111 25.05 2.28 0.26
C ASP A 111 24.67 0.98 -0.49
N LYS A 112 25.62 0.04 -0.67
CA LYS A 112 25.36 -1.28 -1.24
C LYS A 112 24.38 -2.11 -0.40
N GLN A 113 24.57 -2.13 0.92
CA GLN A 113 23.66 -2.85 1.82
C GLN A 113 22.28 -2.20 1.87
N ILE A 114 22.21 -0.87 1.83
CA ILE A 114 20.94 -0.12 1.74
C ILE A 114 20.22 -0.46 0.43
N LEU A 115 20.93 -0.51 -0.70
CA LEU A 115 20.34 -0.89 -1.99
C LEU A 115 19.75 -2.31 -1.92
N GLU A 116 20.52 -3.27 -1.44
CA GLU A 116 20.04 -4.65 -1.27
C GLU A 116 18.83 -4.72 -0.35
N GLU A 117 18.84 -3.95 0.75
CA GLU A 117 17.72 -3.85 1.67
C GLU A 117 16.46 -3.29 0.99
N LEU A 118 16.60 -2.21 0.22
CA LEU A 118 15.50 -1.60 -0.50
C LEU A 118 14.93 -2.51 -1.58
N LYS A 119 15.76 -3.26 -2.32
CA LYS A 119 15.30 -4.17 -3.37
C LYS A 119 14.23 -5.12 -2.87
N TRP A 120 14.46 -5.81 -1.75
CA TRP A 120 13.45 -6.75 -1.24
C TRP A 120 12.28 -6.03 -0.56
N LYS A 121 12.53 -4.93 0.15
CA LYS A 121 11.47 -4.21 0.87
C LYS A 121 10.46 -3.55 -0.07
N MET A 122 10.94 -2.93 -1.15
CA MET A 122 10.07 -2.29 -2.15
C MET A 122 9.24 -3.33 -2.91
N GLU A 123 9.77 -4.52 -3.15
CA GLU A 123 9.00 -5.64 -3.72
C GLU A 123 7.91 -6.14 -2.77
N LEU A 124 8.20 -6.27 -1.46
CA LEU A 124 7.16 -6.57 -0.47
C LEU A 124 6.08 -5.49 -0.44
N LEU A 125 6.49 -4.23 -0.52
CA LEU A 125 5.59 -3.10 -0.54
C LEU A 125 4.67 -3.12 -1.78
N PHE A 126 5.24 -3.40 -2.96
CA PHE A 126 4.47 -3.56 -4.20
C PHE A 126 3.47 -4.71 -4.12
N GLU A 127 3.84 -5.83 -3.51
CA GLU A 127 2.91 -6.93 -3.26
C GLU A 127 1.71 -6.46 -2.42
N LYS A 128 1.96 -5.73 -1.31
CA LYS A 128 0.88 -5.24 -0.44
C LYS A 128 0.00 -4.19 -1.11
N TYR A 129 0.58 -3.28 -1.88
CA TYR A 129 -0.21 -2.35 -2.69
C TYR A 129 -1.07 -3.10 -3.71
N SER A 130 -0.47 -4.04 -4.44
CA SER A 130 -1.21 -4.78 -5.48
C SER A 130 -2.40 -5.53 -4.90
N LEU A 131 -2.23 -6.14 -3.72
CA LEU A 131 -3.31 -6.81 -3.00
C LEU A 131 -4.37 -5.83 -2.52
N ALA A 132 -3.98 -4.73 -1.87
CA ALA A 132 -4.91 -3.77 -1.31
C ALA A 132 -5.72 -3.02 -2.38
N PHE A 133 -5.06 -2.69 -3.50
CA PHE A 133 -5.65 -1.94 -4.61
C PHE A 133 -6.22 -2.84 -5.71
N ARG A 134 -6.21 -4.16 -5.50
CA ARG A 134 -6.65 -5.17 -6.47
C ARG A 134 -6.05 -4.90 -7.86
N PHE A 135 -4.77 -4.54 -7.90
CA PHE A 135 -4.08 -4.24 -9.14
C PHE A 135 -3.76 -5.55 -9.85
N GLN A 136 -4.25 -5.70 -11.07
CA GLN A 136 -4.09 -6.93 -11.87
C GLN A 136 -3.24 -6.71 -13.13
N GLY A 137 -2.70 -5.50 -13.30
CA GLY A 137 -1.93 -5.12 -14.49
C GLY A 137 -0.45 -5.41 -14.35
N MET A 138 0.27 -5.28 -15.46
CA MET A 138 1.70 -5.00 -15.42
C MET A 138 1.89 -3.50 -15.31
N LEU A 139 2.93 -3.07 -14.60
CA LEU A 139 3.34 -1.68 -14.71
C LEU A 139 3.82 -1.42 -16.14
N SER A 140 3.38 -0.32 -16.75
CA SER A 140 3.87 0.09 -18.08
C SER A 140 5.37 0.46 -18.07
N ARG A 141 5.93 0.71 -16.87
CA ARG A 141 7.35 0.91 -16.60
C ARG A 141 7.65 0.56 -15.15
N LYS A 142 8.92 0.27 -14.83
CA LYS A 142 9.35 0.14 -13.43
C LYS A 142 9.13 1.46 -12.69
N ALA A 143 8.69 1.37 -11.44
CA ALA A 143 8.63 2.47 -10.51
C ALA A 143 10.06 2.93 -10.15
N ILE A 144 10.30 4.23 -10.11
CA ILE A 144 11.63 4.77 -9.82
C ILE A 144 11.69 5.22 -8.37
N LEU A 145 12.71 4.76 -7.65
CA LEU A 145 13.08 5.23 -6.31
C LEU A 145 14.47 5.89 -6.37
N LYS A 146 14.60 7.09 -5.81
CA LYS A 146 15.88 7.78 -5.60
C LYS A 146 16.07 8.07 -4.11
N LEU A 147 17.13 7.52 -3.52
CA LEU A 147 17.51 7.75 -2.13
C LEU A 147 18.81 8.55 -2.07
N HIS A 148 18.71 9.80 -1.63
CA HIS A 148 19.86 10.67 -1.40
C HIS A 148 20.61 10.31 -0.11
N LYS A 149 21.91 10.61 -0.07
CA LYS A 149 22.78 10.26 1.06
C LYS A 149 22.48 10.99 2.38
N GLY A 150 21.59 11.98 2.35
CA GLY A 150 21.15 12.70 3.53
C GLY A 150 20.31 13.93 3.17
N LYS A 151 19.75 14.58 4.20
CA LYS A 151 18.80 15.68 4.04
C LYS A 151 19.33 16.83 3.16
N MET A 152 20.57 17.27 3.36
CA MET A 152 21.15 18.35 2.56
C MET A 152 21.23 18.00 1.07
N ALA A 153 21.64 16.77 0.73
CA ALA A 153 21.72 16.34 -0.66
C ALA A 153 20.33 16.28 -1.31
N TYR A 154 19.33 15.82 -0.56
CA TYR A 154 17.94 15.81 -0.98
C TYR A 154 17.36 17.20 -1.21
N VAL A 155 17.56 18.13 -0.28
CA VAL A 155 17.09 19.53 -0.43
C VAL A 155 17.81 20.21 -1.61
N ASN A 156 19.12 20.02 -1.74
CA ASN A 156 19.88 20.57 -2.87
C ASN A 156 19.45 20.00 -4.23
N ALA A 157 18.87 18.78 -4.23
CA ALA A 157 18.28 18.17 -5.42
C ALA A 157 16.83 18.60 -5.68
N GLY A 158 16.29 19.55 -4.90
CA GLY A 158 14.93 20.09 -5.05
C GLY A 158 13.88 19.46 -4.12
N GLY A 159 14.29 18.57 -3.20
CA GLY A 159 13.39 18.00 -2.20
C GLY A 159 12.85 19.06 -1.22
N PRO A 160 11.56 19.01 -0.82
CA PRO A 160 11.02 19.96 0.13
C PRO A 160 11.72 19.89 1.51
N PRO A 161 12.18 21.01 2.11
CA PRO A 161 12.94 20.98 3.37
C PRO A 161 12.19 20.39 4.58
N SER A 162 10.86 20.38 4.52
CA SER A 162 9.95 19.89 5.57
C SER A 162 9.54 18.42 5.40
N SER A 163 10.01 17.72 4.36
CA SER A 163 9.67 16.32 4.10
C SER A 163 10.89 15.41 4.15
N ALA A 164 10.67 14.14 4.50
CA ALA A 164 11.69 13.09 4.48
C ALA A 164 11.73 12.35 3.12
N ALA A 165 10.61 12.33 2.41
CA ALA A 165 10.49 11.87 1.04
C ALA A 165 9.31 12.58 0.37
N TYR A 166 9.21 12.47 -0.95
CA TYR A 166 8.04 12.87 -1.72
C TYR A 166 7.91 11.98 -2.96
N TYR A 167 6.68 11.76 -3.41
CA TYR A 167 6.43 11.33 -4.77
C TYR A 167 6.23 12.53 -5.70
N SER A 168 6.87 12.51 -6.88
CA SER A 168 6.65 13.50 -7.93
C SER A 168 5.75 12.95 -9.02
N PRO A 169 4.52 13.47 -9.20
CA PRO A 169 3.66 13.06 -10.32
C PRO A 169 4.22 13.47 -11.69
N SER A 170 5.09 14.49 -11.76
CA SER A 170 5.65 14.95 -13.04
C SER A 170 6.81 14.09 -13.53
N THR A 171 7.76 13.74 -12.64
CA THR A 171 8.88 12.87 -13.00
C THR A 171 8.57 11.40 -12.78
N LYS A 172 7.52 11.12 -11.98
CA LYS A 172 7.02 9.79 -11.64
C LYS A 172 8.03 9.02 -10.78
N GLU A 173 8.78 9.78 -9.99
CA GLU A 173 9.85 9.30 -9.12
C GLU A 173 9.43 9.44 -7.66
N LEU A 174 9.69 8.40 -6.88
CA LEU A 174 9.70 8.45 -5.42
C LEU A 174 11.10 8.89 -4.98
N VAL A 175 11.20 10.01 -4.27
CA VAL A 175 12.49 10.61 -3.89
C VAL A 175 12.53 10.80 -2.39
N GLY A 176 13.55 10.26 -1.74
CA GLY A 176 13.78 10.43 -0.30
C GLY A 176 15.26 10.58 0.04
N TYR A 177 15.57 10.59 1.32
CA TYR A 177 16.95 10.50 1.80
C TYR A 177 17.12 9.49 2.92
N GLU A 178 18.34 8.97 3.05
CA GLU A 178 18.74 8.17 4.18
C GLU A 178 18.83 9.07 5.43
N ASP A 179 17.85 8.95 6.33
CA ASP A 179 17.92 9.58 7.64
C ASP A 179 18.71 8.69 8.59
N SER A 180 19.98 9.03 8.72
CA SER A 180 20.96 8.24 9.44
C SER A 180 20.68 8.07 10.95
N GLU A 181 19.81 8.89 11.55
CA GLU A 181 19.66 8.98 13.01
C GLU A 181 18.52 8.10 13.56
N GLU A 182 17.53 7.75 12.73
CA GLU A 182 16.42 6.88 13.12
C GLU A 182 16.30 5.67 12.18
N THR A 183 16.59 4.46 12.69
CA THR A 183 16.32 3.21 11.97
C THR A 183 14.85 3.11 11.62
N GLY A 184 14.56 2.97 10.33
CA GLY A 184 13.24 2.62 9.83
C GLY A 184 12.34 3.81 9.48
N MET A 185 12.58 5.00 10.03
CA MET A 185 11.75 6.19 9.72
C MET A 185 11.74 6.49 8.21
N TYR A 186 12.89 6.31 7.53
CA TYR A 186 12.95 6.47 6.08
C TYR A 186 12.05 5.45 5.36
N PHE A 187 12.05 4.17 5.75
CA PHE A 187 11.27 3.15 5.06
C PHE A 187 9.77 3.35 5.27
N ASN A 188 9.33 3.67 6.48
CA ASN A 188 7.92 4.01 6.75
C ASN A 188 7.45 5.23 5.93
N THR A 189 8.32 6.23 5.75
CA THR A 189 8.04 7.38 4.87
C THR A 189 7.98 6.95 3.41
N LEU A 190 8.90 6.10 2.94
CA LEU A 190 8.85 5.52 1.59
C LEU A 190 7.58 4.67 1.38
N CYS A 191 7.03 4.02 2.41
CA CYS A 191 5.74 3.33 2.33
C CYS A 191 4.55 4.29 2.27
N HIS A 192 4.66 5.48 2.85
CA HIS A 192 3.64 6.52 2.68
C HIS A 192 3.69 7.06 1.25
N GLU A 193 4.84 7.55 0.82
CA GLU A 193 5.03 8.16 -0.51
C GLU A 193 4.96 7.12 -1.65
N GLY A 194 5.28 5.86 -1.38
CA GLY A 194 5.09 4.75 -2.29
C GLY A 194 3.61 4.47 -2.56
N CYS A 195 2.72 4.80 -1.62
CA CYS A 195 1.28 4.64 -1.79
C CYS A 195 0.78 5.63 -2.84
N HIS A 196 1.28 6.87 -2.75
CA HIS A 196 1.11 7.95 -3.72
C HIS A 196 1.66 7.58 -5.11
N GLN A 197 2.86 7.01 -5.17
CA GLN A 197 3.41 6.45 -6.41
C GLN A 197 2.51 5.36 -7.01
N PHE A 198 2.02 4.44 -6.17
CA PHE A 198 1.17 3.35 -6.62
C PHE A 198 -0.19 3.85 -7.09
N PHE A 199 -0.74 4.86 -6.44
CA PHE A 199 -1.95 5.54 -6.91
C PHE A 199 -1.77 6.06 -8.34
N ASP A 200 -0.68 6.78 -8.63
CA ASP A 200 -0.40 7.25 -9.99
C ASP A 200 -0.31 6.10 -11.01
N LEU A 201 0.38 5.01 -10.63
CA LEU A 201 0.63 3.87 -11.51
C LEU A 201 -0.62 3.01 -11.76
N ALA A 202 -1.49 2.87 -10.75
CA ALA A 202 -2.63 1.95 -10.80
C ALA A 202 -3.99 2.63 -11.01
N PHE A 203 -4.07 3.95 -10.87
CA PHE A 203 -5.29 4.75 -10.94
C PHE A 203 -5.08 5.87 -11.97
N PRO A 204 -5.41 5.63 -13.25
CA PRO A 204 -5.23 6.63 -14.29
C PRO A 204 -5.92 7.95 -13.93
N GLY A 205 -5.17 9.06 -13.96
CA GLY A 205 -5.71 10.38 -13.65
C GLY A 205 -5.82 10.70 -12.15
N PHE A 206 -5.19 9.92 -11.27
CA PHE A 206 -5.30 10.10 -9.82
C PHE A 206 -4.97 11.53 -9.36
N TYR A 207 -3.84 12.07 -9.80
CA TYR A 207 -3.38 13.41 -9.39
C TYR A 207 -4.15 14.54 -10.05
N GLU A 208 -4.76 14.27 -11.19
CA GLU A 208 -5.61 15.20 -11.92
C GLU A 208 -7.06 15.20 -11.36
N SER A 209 -7.44 14.14 -10.65
CA SER A 209 -8.80 13.93 -10.15
C SER A 209 -9.08 14.74 -8.89
N LYS A 210 -10.05 15.65 -9.00
CA LYS A 210 -10.65 16.31 -7.82
C LYS A 210 -11.63 15.41 -7.08
N GLU A 211 -11.96 14.24 -7.63
CA GLU A 211 -12.94 13.33 -7.03
C GLU A 211 -12.36 12.59 -5.83
N ILE A 212 -11.05 12.37 -5.80
CA ILE A 212 -10.38 11.64 -4.72
C ILE A 212 -10.15 12.60 -3.54
N PRO A 213 -10.79 12.35 -2.39
CA PRO A 213 -10.71 13.24 -1.25
C PRO A 213 -9.37 13.02 -0.52
N MET A 214 -8.77 14.12 -0.07
CA MET A 214 -7.46 14.08 0.60
C MET A 214 -7.45 13.21 1.86
N TRP A 215 -8.54 13.21 2.65
CA TRP A 215 -8.60 12.36 3.84
C TRP A 215 -8.41 10.88 3.50
N PHE A 216 -8.87 10.46 2.32
CA PHE A 216 -8.78 9.08 1.90
C PHE A 216 -7.40 8.75 1.37
N SER A 217 -6.86 9.58 0.46
CA SER A 217 -5.52 9.35 -0.11
C SER A 217 -4.43 9.42 0.96
N GLU A 218 -4.44 10.47 1.79
CA GLU A 218 -3.45 10.65 2.86
C GLU A 218 -3.68 9.66 4.00
N GLY A 219 -4.95 9.41 4.38
CA GLY A 219 -5.27 8.44 5.42
C GLY A 219 -4.83 7.02 5.06
N LEU A 220 -4.99 6.62 3.80
CA LEU A 220 -4.54 5.33 3.30
C LEU A 220 -3.01 5.27 3.21
N ALA A 221 -2.37 6.31 2.65
CA ALA A 221 -0.91 6.41 2.61
C ALA A 221 -0.30 6.32 4.02
N ASP A 222 -0.92 6.95 5.02
CA ASP A 222 -0.52 6.84 6.42
C ASP A 222 -0.72 5.46 7.01
N CYS A 223 -1.79 4.74 6.64
CA CYS A 223 -1.97 3.35 7.05
C CYS A 223 -0.90 2.43 6.45
N PHE A 224 -0.44 2.68 5.23
CA PHE A 224 0.72 1.99 4.65
C PHE A 224 2.04 2.43 5.27
N GLY A 225 2.19 3.71 5.58
CA GLY A 225 3.34 4.23 6.33
C GLY A 225 3.41 3.65 7.74
N ALA A 226 2.29 3.27 8.34
CA ALA A 226 2.20 2.49 9.57
C ALA A 226 2.40 0.98 9.31
N CYS A 227 3.49 0.63 8.64
CA CYS A 227 3.86 -0.75 8.36
C CYS A 227 4.92 -1.29 9.31
N GLU A 228 4.91 -2.60 9.50
CA GLU A 228 5.91 -3.37 10.22
C GLU A 228 6.34 -4.57 9.41
N ILE A 229 7.65 -4.81 9.32
CA ILE A 229 8.17 -6.05 8.77
C ILE A 229 8.26 -7.06 9.91
N ARG A 230 7.55 -8.18 9.79
CA ARG A 230 7.62 -9.28 10.76
C ARG A 230 8.05 -10.55 10.02
N GLY A 231 9.30 -10.96 10.23
CA GLY A 231 9.92 -12.04 9.45
C GLY A 231 10.16 -11.60 8.00
N ARG A 232 9.52 -12.27 7.04
CA ARG A 232 9.63 -11.98 5.60
C ARG A 232 8.40 -11.31 5.00
N ASP A 233 7.48 -10.84 5.85
CA ASP A 233 6.22 -10.27 5.43
C ASP A 233 6.05 -8.83 5.93
N LEU A 234 5.33 -8.02 5.17
CA LEU A 234 5.01 -6.63 5.46
C LEU A 234 3.57 -6.52 5.95
N TYR A 235 3.42 -6.16 7.22
CA TYR A 235 2.12 -5.88 7.82
C TYR A 235 1.85 -4.38 7.67
N VAL A 236 0.69 -4.02 7.13
CA VAL A 236 0.23 -2.64 6.93
C VAL A 236 -0.98 -2.39 7.84
N PHE A 237 -1.35 -1.13 8.05
CA PHE A 237 -2.42 -0.74 8.99
C PHE A 237 -2.12 -1.22 10.42
N THR A 238 -0.85 -1.20 10.82
CA THR A 238 -0.48 -1.52 12.20
C THR A 238 -0.56 -0.28 13.09
N LEU A 239 -0.40 -0.49 14.40
CA LEU A 239 -0.27 0.58 15.39
C LEU A 239 1.20 0.89 15.73
N GLY A 240 2.12 0.55 14.81
CA GLY A 240 3.55 0.84 14.89
C GLY A 240 4.01 1.85 13.82
N GLY A 241 5.32 2.10 13.74
CA GLY A 241 5.90 3.02 12.75
C GLY A 241 5.35 4.44 12.88
N THR A 242 4.89 5.05 11.78
CA THR A 242 4.32 6.42 11.80
C THR A 242 3.03 6.53 12.60
N ALA A 243 2.36 5.42 12.94
CA ALA A 243 1.17 5.44 13.77
C ALA A 243 1.45 5.92 15.19
N SER A 244 2.69 5.78 15.69
CA SER A 244 3.02 6.07 17.08
C SER A 244 2.63 7.49 17.46
N TRP A 245 3.14 8.55 16.84
CA TRP A 245 2.75 9.92 17.21
C TRP A 245 1.30 10.27 16.82
N ARG A 246 0.75 9.60 15.81
CA ARG A 246 -0.63 9.84 15.32
C ARG A 246 -1.68 9.40 16.31
N VAL A 247 -1.46 8.29 17.03
CA VAL A 247 -2.36 7.79 18.06
C VAL A 247 -2.55 8.84 19.15
N GLU A 248 -1.48 9.41 19.67
CA GLU A 248 -1.50 10.44 20.71
C GLU A 248 -2.14 11.72 20.18
N ALA A 249 -1.73 12.17 18.98
CA ALA A 249 -2.26 13.37 18.36
C ALA A 249 -3.79 13.29 18.14
N VAL A 250 -4.28 12.21 17.52
CA VAL A 250 -5.71 12.08 17.23
C VAL A 250 -6.55 11.94 18.49
N LYS A 251 -6.04 11.29 19.55
CA LYS A 251 -6.69 11.27 20.85
C LYS A 251 -6.82 12.66 21.45
N GLN A 252 -5.73 13.43 21.45
CA GLN A 252 -5.73 14.79 21.98
C GLN A 252 -6.73 15.67 21.21
N PHE A 253 -6.68 15.66 19.86
CA PHE A 253 -7.60 16.46 19.05
C PHE A 253 -9.05 16.03 19.18
N THR A 254 -9.31 14.73 19.35
CA THR A 254 -10.67 14.22 19.58
C THR A 254 -11.20 14.64 20.95
N GLN A 255 -10.38 14.57 22.00
CA GLN A 255 -10.74 15.00 23.36
C GLN A 255 -10.98 16.51 23.43
N GLY A 256 -10.17 17.30 22.72
CA GLY A 256 -10.31 18.76 22.65
C GLY A 256 -11.42 19.26 21.73
N GLY A 257 -12.16 18.36 21.04
CA GLY A 257 -13.19 18.77 20.08
C GLY A 257 -12.63 19.49 18.85
N GLN A 258 -11.36 19.25 18.50
CA GLN A 258 -10.65 19.95 17.43
C GLN A 258 -10.77 19.24 16.07
N VAL A 259 -11.14 17.95 16.05
CA VAL A 259 -11.37 17.18 14.84
C VAL A 259 -12.62 17.65 14.11
N ALA A 260 -12.60 17.62 12.78
CA ALA A 260 -13.81 17.83 11.98
C ALA A 260 -14.82 16.70 12.26
N SER A 261 -16.12 16.95 12.05
CA SER A 261 -17.08 15.84 11.95
C SER A 261 -16.74 14.94 10.76
N ILE A 262 -17.19 13.69 10.78
CA ILE A 262 -16.97 12.78 9.65
C ILE A 262 -17.60 13.36 8.38
N LYS A 263 -18.79 13.97 8.48
CA LYS A 263 -19.43 14.64 7.35
C LYS A 263 -18.55 15.75 6.77
N GLU A 264 -18.03 16.65 7.61
CA GLU A 264 -17.13 17.72 7.17
C GLU A 264 -15.83 17.17 6.56
N LEU A 265 -15.28 16.09 7.13
CA LEU A 265 -14.07 15.44 6.60
C LEU A 265 -14.31 14.85 5.20
N LEU A 266 -15.45 14.20 4.97
CA LEU A 266 -15.84 13.63 3.67
C LEU A 266 -16.01 14.72 2.59
N ASP A 267 -16.55 15.87 2.97
CA ASP A 267 -16.77 17.00 2.06
C ASP A 267 -15.51 17.88 1.88
N MET A 268 -14.46 17.66 2.67
CA MET A 268 -13.26 18.48 2.70
C MET A 268 -12.46 18.37 1.38
N ASN A 269 -12.12 19.52 0.81
CA ASN A 269 -11.17 19.63 -0.29
C ASN A 269 -9.77 20.03 0.21
N GLN A 270 -8.81 20.19 -0.71
CA GLN A 270 -7.40 20.29 -0.35
C GLN A 270 -7.05 21.50 0.52
N GLN A 271 -7.57 22.68 0.18
CA GLN A 271 -7.24 23.91 0.90
C GLN A 271 -7.58 23.85 2.41
N PRO A 272 -8.83 23.61 2.84
CA PRO A 272 -9.18 23.47 4.25
C PRO A 272 -8.48 22.29 4.91
N PHE A 273 -8.20 21.21 4.17
CA PHE A 273 -7.39 20.13 4.69
C PHE A 273 -6.01 20.63 5.12
N MET A 274 -5.31 21.31 4.22
CA MET A 274 -3.93 21.77 4.45
C MET A 274 -3.84 22.88 5.49
N MET A 275 -4.85 23.74 5.63
CA MET A 275 -4.88 24.78 6.68
C MET A 275 -4.80 24.22 8.10
N ARG A 276 -5.22 22.97 8.31
CA ARG A 276 -5.13 22.27 9.60
C ARG A 276 -4.53 20.87 9.44
N ALA A 277 -3.52 20.75 8.58
CA ALA A 277 -2.85 19.49 8.27
C ALA A 277 -2.49 18.69 9.54
N GLN A 278 -1.95 19.35 10.56
CA GLN A 278 -1.58 18.73 11.84
C GLN A 278 -2.73 18.00 12.55
N VAL A 279 -3.99 18.38 12.29
CA VAL A 279 -5.19 17.71 12.82
C VAL A 279 -5.73 16.69 11.81
N HIS A 280 -5.84 17.11 10.54
CA HIS A 280 -6.52 16.32 9.52
C HIS A 280 -5.73 15.09 9.10
N TYR A 281 -4.40 15.11 9.10
CA TYR A 281 -3.59 13.92 8.84
C TYR A 281 -3.84 12.82 9.90
N PRO A 282 -3.66 13.07 11.22
CA PRO A 282 -3.99 12.07 12.25
C PRO A 282 -5.45 11.61 12.22
N GLN A 283 -6.40 12.53 12.00
CA GLN A 283 -7.82 12.19 11.87
C GLN A 283 -8.06 11.22 10.70
N SER A 284 -7.52 11.54 9.52
CA SER A 284 -7.66 10.76 8.29
C SER A 284 -7.09 9.35 8.44
N TRP A 285 -5.85 9.25 8.95
CA TRP A 285 -5.24 7.97 9.30
C TRP A 285 -6.14 7.15 10.23
N SER A 286 -6.60 7.75 11.33
CA SER A 286 -7.39 7.02 12.33
C SER A 286 -8.75 6.56 11.78
N PHE A 287 -9.33 7.33 10.87
CA PHE A 287 -10.62 7.02 10.28
C PHE A 287 -10.49 5.88 9.27
N VAL A 288 -9.49 5.92 8.39
CA VAL A 288 -9.18 4.79 7.48
C VAL A 288 -8.84 3.52 8.27
N HIS A 289 -8.02 3.66 9.32
CA HIS A 289 -7.68 2.54 10.20
C HIS A 289 -8.92 1.96 10.92
N PHE A 290 -9.81 2.81 11.42
CA PHE A 290 -11.09 2.42 12.00
C PHE A 290 -11.96 1.65 11.00
N LEU A 291 -12.14 2.19 9.78
CA LEU A 291 -12.92 1.52 8.75
C LEU A 291 -12.36 0.13 8.45
N TRP A 292 -11.04 -0.01 8.42
CA TRP A 292 -10.38 -1.27 8.12
C TRP A 292 -10.44 -2.31 9.25
N ASN A 293 -10.28 -1.89 10.50
CA ASN A 293 -10.02 -2.80 11.63
C ASN A 293 -11.20 -2.96 12.62
N TYR A 294 -12.06 -1.96 12.79
CA TYR A 294 -13.11 -1.97 13.80
C TYR A 294 -14.06 -3.18 13.66
N PRO A 295 -14.46 -3.88 14.75
CA PRO A 295 -14.22 -3.57 16.16
C PRO A 295 -12.88 -4.06 16.72
N THR A 296 -12.01 -4.61 15.89
CA THR A 296 -10.67 -5.07 16.27
C THR A 296 -9.61 -4.00 16.03
N LEU A 297 -8.35 -4.27 16.37
CA LEU A 297 -7.25 -3.31 16.24
C LEU A 297 -6.23 -3.64 15.13
N ASP A 298 -5.99 -4.91 14.78
CA ASP A 298 -4.92 -5.32 13.85
C ASP A 298 -5.21 -6.70 13.20
N GLN A 299 -6.46 -6.95 12.83
CA GLN A 299 -6.84 -8.22 12.17
C GLN A 299 -7.13 -8.07 10.67
N GLY A 300 -7.42 -6.84 10.23
CA GLY A 300 -8.07 -6.57 8.95
C GLY A 300 -9.46 -7.21 8.86
N LYS A 301 -10.27 -6.76 7.91
CA LYS A 301 -11.67 -7.22 7.74
C LYS A 301 -12.61 -6.82 8.87
N GLY A 302 -12.44 -5.61 9.39
CA GLY A 302 -13.40 -4.98 10.27
C GLY A 302 -14.80 -4.87 9.65
N GLN A 303 -15.79 -4.59 10.49
CA GLN A 303 -17.19 -4.33 10.14
C GLN A 303 -17.36 -3.38 8.95
N TYR A 304 -16.46 -2.39 8.81
CA TYR A 304 -16.51 -1.37 7.77
C TYR A 304 -15.45 -1.55 6.66
N SER A 305 -14.71 -2.65 6.65
CA SER A 305 -13.58 -2.83 5.72
C SER A 305 -14.00 -2.82 4.25
N GLU A 306 -15.20 -3.30 3.94
CA GLU A 306 -15.81 -3.22 2.62
C GLU A 306 -16.03 -1.78 2.14
N VAL A 307 -16.20 -0.81 3.06
CA VAL A 307 -16.27 0.62 2.70
C VAL A 307 -14.95 1.05 2.05
N VAL A 308 -13.81 0.72 2.68
CA VAL A 308 -12.48 1.06 2.14
C VAL A 308 -12.28 0.43 0.76
N ILE A 309 -12.63 -0.85 0.62
CA ILE A 309 -12.51 -1.58 -0.65
C ILE A 309 -13.34 -0.92 -1.74
N ARG A 310 -14.60 -0.56 -1.45
CA ARG A 310 -15.48 0.10 -2.43
C ARG A 310 -15.04 1.52 -2.76
N LEU A 311 -14.47 2.25 -1.81
CA LEU A 311 -13.84 3.56 -2.08
C LEU A 311 -12.68 3.39 -3.07
N ILE A 312 -11.79 2.42 -2.83
CA ILE A 312 -10.69 2.09 -3.75
C ILE A 312 -11.25 1.76 -5.15
N ASP A 313 -12.17 0.80 -5.24
CA ASP A 313 -12.70 0.33 -6.51
C ASP A 313 -13.41 1.44 -7.28
N GLY A 314 -14.21 2.26 -6.59
CA GLY A 314 -14.94 3.37 -7.20
C GLY A 314 -14.02 4.47 -7.73
N PHE A 315 -13.05 4.92 -6.94
CA PHE A 315 -12.10 5.95 -7.37
C PHE A 315 -11.15 5.45 -8.47
N LYS A 316 -10.76 4.17 -8.43
CA LYS A 316 -9.90 3.55 -9.46
C LYS A 316 -10.48 3.61 -10.86
N VAL A 317 -11.81 3.51 -10.99
CA VAL A 317 -12.50 3.59 -12.28
C VAL A 317 -12.97 5.01 -12.61
N GLY A 318 -12.56 6.01 -11.83
CA GLY A 318 -12.85 7.42 -12.09
C GLY A 318 -14.30 7.84 -11.83
N LYS A 319 -15.04 7.11 -11.00
CA LYS A 319 -16.41 7.51 -10.64
C LYS A 319 -16.42 8.85 -9.88
N PRO A 320 -17.46 9.68 -10.06
CA PRO A 320 -17.64 10.89 -9.26
C PRO A 320 -17.74 10.59 -7.76
N ARG A 321 -17.18 11.46 -6.91
CA ARG A 321 -17.11 11.29 -5.46
C ARG A 321 -18.45 10.99 -4.82
N ALA A 322 -19.49 11.72 -5.23
CA ALA A 322 -20.84 11.54 -4.70
C ALA A 322 -21.40 10.14 -4.96
N GLU A 323 -21.12 9.57 -6.14
CA GLU A 323 -21.51 8.20 -6.49
C GLU A 323 -20.70 7.18 -5.68
N VAL A 324 -19.38 7.35 -5.63
CA VAL A 324 -18.49 6.48 -4.86
C VAL A 324 -18.90 6.43 -3.39
N TYR A 325 -19.22 7.56 -2.77
CA TYR A 325 -19.66 7.60 -1.38
C TYR A 325 -21.00 6.88 -1.17
N LYS A 326 -21.97 7.12 -2.06
CA LYS A 326 -23.29 6.45 -1.98
C LYS A 326 -23.16 4.93 -2.06
N GLU A 327 -22.26 4.42 -2.89
CA GLU A 327 -22.03 2.98 -3.08
C GLU A 327 -21.17 2.37 -1.96
N ALA A 328 -20.13 3.09 -1.55
CA ALA A 328 -19.14 2.60 -0.60
C ALA A 328 -19.64 2.61 0.84
N PHE A 329 -20.35 3.65 1.28
CA PHE A 329 -20.88 3.77 2.64
C PHE A 329 -22.17 2.95 2.82
N GLN A 330 -22.07 1.66 2.55
CA GLN A 330 -23.12 0.67 2.77
C GLN A 330 -22.55 -0.54 3.49
N VAL A 331 -23.23 -1.00 4.54
CA VAL A 331 -22.89 -2.22 5.28
C VAL A 331 -24.09 -3.16 5.24
N LYS A 332 -23.88 -4.39 4.76
CA LYS A 332 -24.94 -5.40 4.57
C LYS A 332 -26.13 -4.86 3.76
N GLY A 333 -25.84 -4.08 2.72
CA GLY A 333 -26.83 -3.48 1.81
C GLY A 333 -27.61 -2.30 2.40
N LYS A 334 -27.25 -1.80 3.59
CA LYS A 334 -27.89 -0.64 4.21
C LYS A 334 -26.93 0.56 4.22
N PRO A 335 -27.41 1.79 3.95
CA PRO A 335 -26.62 3.00 4.13
C PRO A 335 -26.05 3.10 5.55
N VAL A 336 -24.81 3.55 5.67
CA VAL A 336 -24.17 3.82 6.96
C VAL A 336 -24.71 5.14 7.52
N ASP A 337 -25.19 5.12 8.76
CA ASP A 337 -25.49 6.33 9.53
C ASP A 337 -24.17 7.00 9.94
N LEU A 338 -23.89 8.19 9.39
CA LEU A 338 -22.63 8.90 9.64
C LEU A 338 -22.51 9.41 11.08
N ASP A 339 -23.61 9.72 11.76
CA ASP A 339 -23.58 10.15 13.16
C ASP A 339 -23.24 8.96 14.08
N GLN A 340 -23.81 7.79 13.77
CA GLN A 340 -23.42 6.55 14.43
C GLN A 340 -21.95 6.22 14.16
N LEU A 341 -21.52 6.29 12.90
CA LEU A 341 -20.15 6.00 12.48
C LEU A 341 -19.15 6.90 13.22
N GLU A 342 -19.46 8.20 13.35
CA GLU A 342 -18.63 9.15 14.09
C GLU A 342 -18.54 8.80 15.59
N ARG A 343 -19.67 8.44 16.23
CA ARG A 343 -19.66 8.02 17.64
C ARG A 343 -18.78 6.78 17.85
N GLU A 344 -18.90 5.80 16.96
CA GLU A 344 -18.11 4.57 17.00
C GLU A 344 -16.62 4.84 16.74
N TRP A 345 -16.29 5.69 15.77
CA TRP A 345 -14.92 6.10 15.50
C TRP A 345 -14.30 6.85 16.70
N LYS A 346 -15.02 7.81 17.29
CA LYS A 346 -14.55 8.53 18.49
C LYS A 346 -14.35 7.58 19.68
N ALA A 347 -15.21 6.57 19.83
CA ALA A 347 -15.04 5.53 20.85
C ALA A 347 -13.81 4.66 20.55
N TYR A 348 -13.60 4.28 19.29
CA TYR A 348 -12.45 3.54 18.82
C TYR A 348 -11.12 4.27 19.05
N VAL A 349 -11.05 5.57 18.75
CA VAL A 349 -9.86 6.41 19.01
C VAL A 349 -9.41 6.32 20.48
N LYS A 350 -10.36 6.24 21.43
CA LYS A 350 -10.04 6.09 22.86
C LYS A 350 -9.38 4.75 23.18
N THR A 351 -9.61 3.70 22.40
CA THR A 351 -9.07 2.36 22.64
C THR A 351 -7.69 2.14 22.02
N LEU A 352 -7.30 2.96 21.04
CA LEU A 352 -6.00 2.89 20.37
C LEU A 352 -4.86 2.91 21.40
N LYS A 353 -3.83 2.09 21.21
CA LYS A 353 -2.61 2.12 22.02
C LYS A 353 -1.43 1.87 21.08
N VAL A 354 -0.41 2.71 21.17
CA VAL A 354 0.84 2.48 20.43
C VAL A 354 1.38 1.11 20.83
N ARG A 355 1.70 0.30 19.83
CA ARG A 355 2.39 -0.96 20.06
C ARG A 355 3.85 -0.61 20.32
N LYS A 356 4.30 -0.81 21.56
CA LYS A 356 5.70 -0.61 21.95
C LYS A 356 6.60 -1.69 21.36
#